data_AF-X1LHV7-F1
#
_entry.id   AF-X1LHV7-F1
#
_cell.length_a   1.000
_cell.length_b   1.000
_cell.length_c   1.000
_cell.angle_alpha   90.00
_cell.angle_beta   90.00
_cell.angle_gamma   90.00
#
_symmetry.space_group_name_H-M   'P 1'
#
loop_
_entity.id
_entity.type
_entity.pdbx_description
1 polymer ?
#
loop_
_entity_poly.entity_id
_entity_poly.type
_entity_poly.pdbx_seq_one_letter_code
_entity_poly.pdbx_strand_id
1 'polypeptide(L)'
;MRQKEIKKVVREGYAKIAKQSSSCCAPVNSCCGSTDLAQNISKSIGYTEEELEAVPEGANLGLGCGNPVALASLREGETVLDLGS
;
A
#
# COMPACT_ATOMS: atom_id res chain seq x y z
N MET A 1 -19.93 -7.53 -16.62
CA MET A 1 -18.85 -8.53 -16.46
C MET A 1 -19.27 -9.57 -15.44
N ARG A 2 -18.91 -10.84 -15.62
CA ARG A 2 -19.20 -11.89 -14.62
C ARG A 2 -18.29 -11.70 -13.41
N GLN A 3 -18.76 -11.99 -12.19
CA GLN A 3 -17.99 -11.81 -10.94
C GLN A 3 -16.56 -12.41 -11.00
N LYS A 4 -16.41 -13.55 -11.66
CA LYS A 4 -15.11 -14.23 -11.84
C LYS A 4 -14.12 -13.41 -12.67
N GLU A 5 -14.60 -12.68 -13.68
CA GLU A 5 -13.77 -11.85 -14.55
C GLU A 5 -13.25 -10.63 -13.79
N ILE A 6 -14.09 -9.97 -12.99
CA ILE A 6 -13.69 -8.84 -12.14
C ILE A 6 -12.59 -9.27 -11.16
N LYS A 7 -12.80 -10.38 -10.44
CA LYS A 7 -11.79 -10.91 -9.51
C LYS A 7 -10.48 -11.28 -10.20
N LYS A 8 -10.55 -11.75 -11.45
CA LYS A 8 -9.37 -12.05 -12.25
C LYS A 8 -8.57 -10.77 -12.55
N VAL A 9 -9.23 -9.71 -13.02
CA VAL A 9 -8.59 -8.42 -13.31
C VAL A 9 -7.95 -7.81 -12.06
N VAL A 10 -8.65 -7.82 -10.92
CA VAL A 10 -8.11 -7.31 -9.65
C VAL A 10 -6.85 -8.08 -9.25
N ARG A 11 -6.89 -9.41 -9.29
CA ARG A 11 -5.72 -10.26 -8.97
C ARG A 11 -4.54 -10.01 -9.91
N GLU A 12 -4.81 -9.85 -11.21
CA GLU A 12 -3.76 -9.55 -12.20
C GLU A 12 -3.10 -8.19 -11.94
N GLY A 13 -3.87 -7.18 -11.53
CA GLY A 13 -3.36 -5.87 -11.12
C GLY A 13 -2.37 -5.96 -9.95
N TYR A 14 -2.80 -6.56 -8.83
CA TYR A 14 -1.93 -6.75 -7.67
C TYR A 14 -0.72 -7.66 -7.96
N ALA A 15 -0.91 -8.73 -8.75
CA ALA A 15 0.16 -9.64 -9.11
C ALA A 15 1.26 -8.95 -9.94
N LYS A 16 0.91 -7.97 -10.78
CA LYS A 16 1.90 -7.20 -11.54
C LYS A 16 2.82 -6.43 -10.60
N ILE A 17 2.26 -5.77 -9.59
CA ILE A 17 3.00 -4.97 -8.61
C ILE A 17 3.88 -5.87 -7.73
N ALA A 18 3.31 -6.96 -7.22
CA ALA A 18 4.03 -7.91 -6.36
C ALA A 18 5.20 -8.62 -7.08
N LYS A 19 5.14 -8.77 -8.41
CA LYS A 19 6.21 -9.35 -9.23
C LYS A 19 7.23 -8.33 -9.73
N GLN A 20 6.92 -7.04 -9.64
CA GLN A 20 7.81 -5.95 -10.05
C GLN A 20 8.89 -5.66 -9.01
N SER A 21 8.81 -6.23 -7.80
CA SER A 21 9.91 -6.21 -6.83
C SER A 21 11.09 -7.05 -7.35
N SER A 22 11.91 -6.36 -8.14
CA SER A 22 13.20 -6.82 -8.60
C SER A 22 14.06 -7.23 -7.40
N SER A 23 14.66 -8.41 -7.52
CA SER A 23 15.94 -8.82 -6.92
C SER A 23 16.69 -7.67 -6.25
N CYS A 24 17.15 -7.86 -5.01
CA CYS A 24 17.95 -6.96 -4.14
C CYS A 24 19.15 -6.19 -4.78
N CYS A 25 19.36 -6.26 -6.10
CA CYS A 25 20.53 -5.75 -6.82
C CYS A 25 20.21 -5.05 -8.17
N ALA A 26 18.97 -4.70 -8.50
CA ALA A 26 18.64 -4.02 -9.76
C ALA A 26 18.29 -2.53 -9.56
N PRO A 27 18.68 -1.63 -10.50
CA PRO A 27 18.35 -0.21 -10.41
C PRO A 27 16.84 0.01 -10.53
N VAL A 28 16.29 0.75 -9.56
CA VAL A 28 14.87 1.09 -9.43
C VAL A 28 14.41 2.05 -10.54
N ASN A 29 14.13 1.52 -11.73
CA ASN A 29 13.50 2.31 -12.80
C ASN A 29 11.99 2.46 -12.54
N SER A 30 11.68 3.61 -11.93
CA SER A 30 10.37 4.11 -11.52
C SER A 30 9.40 4.26 -12.70
N CYS A 31 8.48 3.32 -12.83
CA CYS A 31 7.21 3.51 -13.56
C CYS A 31 5.99 3.18 -12.68
N CYS A 32 6.21 2.57 -11.50
CA CYS A 32 5.18 2.20 -10.54
C CYS A 32 5.43 2.84 -9.16
N GLY A 33 5.78 4.12 -9.17
CA GLY A 33 5.96 4.97 -8.00
C GLY A 33 7.43 5.06 -7.58
N SER A 34 8.03 6.23 -7.75
CA SER A 34 9.19 6.57 -6.93
C SER A 34 8.76 6.50 -5.47
N THR A 35 9.70 6.21 -4.57
CA THR A 35 9.51 6.32 -3.12
C THR A 35 8.77 7.62 -2.77
N ASP A 36 9.12 8.71 -3.45
CA ASP A 36 8.51 10.03 -3.30
C ASP A 36 7.02 10.05 -3.67
N LEU A 37 6.59 9.33 -4.72
CA LEU A 37 5.17 9.28 -5.11
C LEU A 37 4.35 8.52 -4.06
N ALA A 38 4.84 7.38 -3.59
CA ALA A 38 4.14 6.59 -2.56
C ALA A 38 4.00 7.36 -1.24
N GLN A 39 5.07 8.06 -0.83
CA GLN A 39 5.05 8.95 0.32
C GLN A 39 4.05 10.10 0.12
N ASN A 40 4.05 10.78 -1.03
CA ASN A 40 3.14 11.88 -1.32
C ASN A 40 1.66 11.44 -1.28
N ILE A 41 1.35 10.27 -1.88
CA ILE A 41 -0.01 9.68 -1.80
C ILE A 41 -0.38 9.47 -0.34
N SER A 42 0.49 8.83 0.44
CA SER A 42 0.20 8.49 1.84
C SER A 42 0.00 9.72 2.73
N LYS A 43 0.81 10.77 2.54
CA LYS A 43 0.63 12.07 3.21
C LYS A 43 -0.72 12.69 2.85
N SER A 44 -1.11 12.66 1.58
CA SER A 44 -2.39 13.22 1.12
C SER A 44 -3.62 12.52 1.67
N ILE A 45 -3.50 11.25 2.10
CA ILE A 45 -4.61 10.44 2.62
C ILE A 45 -4.59 10.31 4.16
N GLY A 46 -3.74 11.09 4.83
CA GLY A 46 -3.79 11.30 6.28
C GLY A 46 -2.76 10.55 7.11
N TYR A 47 -1.63 10.15 6.53
CA TYR A 47 -0.46 9.68 7.30
C TYR A 47 0.53 10.81 7.57
N THR A 48 1.13 10.84 8.75
CA THR A 48 2.20 11.79 9.10
C THR A 48 3.57 11.31 8.59
N GLU A 49 4.59 12.19 8.61
CA GLU A 49 5.95 11.78 8.27
C GLU A 49 6.45 10.69 9.24
N GLU A 50 6.20 10.88 10.53
CA GLU A 50 6.66 9.98 11.59
C GLU A 50 6.04 8.57 11.45
N GLU A 51 4.76 8.50 11.05
CA GLU A 51 4.09 7.22 10.75
C GLU A 51 4.70 6.53 9.53
N LEU A 52 5.12 7.29 8.52
CA LEU A 52 5.75 6.75 7.31
C LEU A 52 7.21 6.34 7.54
N GLU A 53 7.93 6.99 8.45
CA GLU A 53 9.27 6.61 8.87
C GLU A 53 9.28 5.39 9.79
N ALA A 54 8.18 5.13 10.50
CA ALA A 54 8.05 4.00 11.43
C ALA A 54 7.86 2.64 10.73
N VAL A 55 7.47 2.63 9.44
CA VAL A 55 7.26 1.39 8.68
C VAL A 55 8.51 0.95 7.93
N PRO A 56 8.72 -0.37 7.69
CA PRO A 56 9.86 -0.85 6.92
C PRO A 56 9.91 -0.28 5.50
N GLU A 57 11.13 -0.14 4.96
CA GLU A 57 11.32 0.24 3.56
C GLU A 57 10.60 -0.73 2.62
N GLY A 58 9.91 -0.18 1.61
CA GLY A 58 9.12 -0.96 0.66
C GLY A 58 7.75 -1.41 1.15
N ALA A 59 7.38 -1.18 2.42
CA ALA A 59 6.03 -1.45 2.91
C ALA A 59 4.99 -0.51 2.28
N ASN A 60 5.38 0.74 1.97
CA ASN A 60 4.53 1.71 1.33
C ASN A 60 4.61 1.62 -0.20
N LEU A 61 3.63 0.95 -0.81
CA LEU A 61 3.49 0.84 -2.27
C LEU A 61 2.61 1.94 -2.89
N GLY A 62 2.07 2.87 -2.09
CA GLY A 62 1.22 3.96 -2.59
C GLY A 62 -0.15 3.51 -3.14
N LEU A 63 -0.65 2.34 -2.74
CA LEU A 63 -1.93 1.78 -3.22
C LEU A 63 -3.12 2.03 -2.29
N GLY A 64 -2.88 2.65 -1.13
CA GLY A 64 -3.91 2.93 -0.14
C GLY A 64 -4.81 4.11 -0.53
N CYS A 65 -6.00 4.16 0.08
CA CYS A 65 -6.99 5.22 -0.13
C CYS A 65 -7.33 6.04 1.12
N GLY A 66 -6.77 5.71 2.29
CA GLY A 66 -7.02 6.40 3.56
C GLY A 66 -6.16 5.88 4.70
N ASN A 67 -6.19 6.61 5.83
CA ASN A 67 -5.70 6.15 7.14
C ASN A 67 -6.89 5.67 7.99
N PRO A 68 -7.17 4.34 8.05
CA PRO A 68 -8.31 3.82 8.79
C PRO A 68 -8.15 3.95 10.31
N VAL A 69 -6.91 3.95 10.82
CA VAL A 69 -6.62 4.08 12.26
C VAL A 69 -6.98 5.48 12.75
N ALA A 70 -6.65 6.52 11.98
CA ALA A 70 -7.03 7.89 12.28
C ALA A 70 -8.54 8.11 12.36
N LEU A 71 -9.33 7.29 11.65
CA LEU A 71 -10.79 7.38 11.61
C LEU A 71 -11.48 6.47 12.63
N ALA A 72 -10.90 5.32 12.96
CA ALA A 72 -11.56 4.26 13.72
C ALA A 72 -11.63 4.50 15.24
N SER A 73 -11.00 5.57 15.77
CA SER A 73 -11.01 5.90 17.21
C SER A 73 -10.66 4.69 18.10
N LEU A 74 -9.70 3.88 17.63
CA LEU A 74 -9.31 2.62 18.25
C LEU A 74 -8.83 2.82 19.69
N ARG A 75 -9.11 1.84 20.54
CA ARG A 75 -8.69 1.82 21.93
C ARG A 75 -7.76 0.65 22.19
N GLU A 76 -6.87 0.83 23.16
CA GLU A 76 -6.00 -0.24 23.61
C GLU A 76 -6.82 -1.45 24.08
N GLY A 77 -6.39 -2.65 23.66
CA GLY A 77 -7.09 -3.91 23.94
C GLY A 77 -8.15 -4.31 22.91
N GLU A 78 -8.48 -3.47 21.93
CA GLU A 78 -9.37 -3.85 20.83
C GLU A 78 -8.69 -4.81 19.85
N THR A 79 -9.47 -5.71 19.26
CA THR A 79 -9.00 -6.64 18.21
C THR A 79 -9.33 -6.07 16.83
N VAL A 80 -8.32 -6.03 15.95
CA VAL A 80 -8.45 -5.49 14.58
C VAL A 80 -8.24 -6.61 13.55
N LEU A 81 -9.07 -6.60 12.49
CA LEU A 81 -8.93 -7.46 11.32
C LEU A 81 -8.65 -6.58 10.10
N ASP A 82 -7.50 -6.76 9.46
CA ASP A 82 -7.15 -6.10 8.22
C ASP A 82 -7.55 -6.96 7.01
N LEU A 83 -8.27 -6.36 6.06
CA LEU A 83 -8.80 -7.01 4.86
C LEU A 83 -8.18 -6.38 3.61
N GLY A 84 -7.00 -6.84 3.24
CA GLY A 84 -6.27 -6.35 2.05
C GLY A 84 -4.77 -6.15 2.23
N SER A 85 -4.15 -6.86 3.19
CA SER A 85 -2.72 -6.83 3.51
C SER A 85 -1.83 -7.53 2.50
#